data_AF-A0A4Q6Y0U5-F1
#
_entry.id   AF-A0A4Q6Y0U5-F1
#
_cell.length_a   1.000
_cell.length_b   1.000
_cell.length_c   1.000
_cell.angle_alpha   90.00
_cell.angle_beta   90.00
_cell.angle_gamma   90.00
#
_symmetry.space_group_name_H-M   'P 1'
#
loop_
_entity.id
_entity.type
_entity.pdbx_description
1 polymer ?
#
loop_
_entity_poly.entity_id
_entity_poly.type
_entity_poly.pdbx_seq_one_letter_code
_entity_poly.pdbx_strand_id
1 'polypeptide(L)'
;MSSLGHHWRVLRQALKDDRDRSGQKRRFSDPEFLPAALEVIERPVSPTGRITLWILMAGLVATIAWLVFGRVDVVASAQGKILPTDAVKLVQASNTGVVRRIYVRDGEVVRRGQALIDLDPTVSTADEAQAQKALLAAEIDAARDRAIADALGGQAITFNAPAGTSPEVAETQRRLIAAQVAENMAATASMAAARQSSLAEARAAAEQIRKYNETLPVLDREVDAMDGLAAKGYAPGLRLLELQRQRRAEKGDRDVAAAQQARGLSDARKLGQSVTQTREQARQQALADLAKAQNEVIIRREELTKARRRSKLQRLVSPVDGSVQQLAVHTVGGVVEPVRTLMVVVPRGALSVEVKVLNKDAGFVRVGQPAAVKLEAFPFTRHGTIPGRIS
;
A
#
# COMPACT_ATOMS: atom_id res chain seq x y z
N MET A 1 0.35 93.32 -3.51
CA MET A 1 -1.13 93.27 -3.46
C MET A 1 -1.47 91.93 -2.80
N SER A 2 -2.35 91.79 -1.83
CA SER A 2 -3.50 92.58 -1.44
C SER A 2 -3.87 92.19 0.00
N SER A 3 -4.56 93.12 0.66
CA SER A 3 -5.31 92.98 1.92
C SER A 3 -4.57 92.46 3.17
N LEU A 4 -4.02 91.24 3.20
CA LEU A 4 -3.59 90.56 4.44
C LEU A 4 -2.45 91.28 5.19
N GLY A 5 -1.40 91.71 4.50
CA GLY A 5 -0.28 92.42 5.14
C GLY A 5 -0.62 93.83 5.61
N HIS A 6 -1.66 94.44 5.02
CA HIS A 6 -2.21 95.72 5.47
C HIS A 6 -3.10 95.50 6.70
N HIS A 7 -3.99 94.50 6.66
CA HIS A 7 -4.84 94.14 7.80
C HIS A 7 -4.02 93.70 9.02
N TRP A 8 -2.89 93.01 8.83
CA TRP A 8 -2.01 92.62 9.93
C TRP A 8 -1.30 93.82 10.58
N ARG A 9 -0.89 94.82 9.80
CA ARG A 9 -0.31 96.07 10.33
C ARG A 9 -1.35 96.90 11.08
N VAL A 10 -2.56 97.01 10.53
CA VAL A 10 -3.69 97.71 11.16
C VAL A 10 -4.09 97.04 12.47
N LEU A 11 -4.18 95.71 12.52
CA LEU A 11 -4.46 94.96 13.74
C LEU A 11 -3.39 95.19 14.81
N ARG A 12 -2.11 95.23 14.41
CA ARG A 12 -0.98 95.42 15.32
C ARG A 12 -0.88 96.85 15.85
N GLN A 13 -1.22 97.86 15.04
CA GLN A 13 -1.33 99.24 15.47
C GLN A 13 -2.52 99.45 16.42
N ALA A 14 -3.69 98.88 16.07
CA ALA A 14 -4.88 98.95 16.94
C ALA A 14 -4.66 98.29 18.32
N LEU A 15 -3.97 97.15 18.37
CA LEU A 15 -3.61 96.48 19.63
C LEU A 15 -2.55 97.25 20.45
N LYS A 16 -1.75 98.11 19.81
CA LYS A 16 -0.75 98.94 20.49
C LYS A 16 -1.42 100.20 21.07
N ASP A 17 -2.30 100.83 20.30
CA ASP A 17 -3.09 101.99 20.73
C ASP A 17 -4.07 101.65 21.87
N ASP A 18 -4.64 100.44 21.88
CA ASP A 18 -5.51 99.94 22.96
C ASP A 18 -4.73 99.70 24.27
N ARG A 19 -3.45 99.33 24.14
CA ARG A 19 -2.54 99.12 25.28
C ARG A 19 -2.10 100.44 25.90
N ASP A 20 -1.82 101.46 25.09
CA ASP A 20 -1.41 102.79 25.57
C ASP A 20 -2.58 103.56 26.20
N ARG A 21 -3.84 103.32 25.77
CA ARG A 21 -5.05 103.85 26.45
C ARG A 21 -5.29 103.25 27.84
N SER A 22 -4.79 102.04 28.11
CA SER A 22 -5.00 101.37 29.41
C SER A 22 -4.14 101.94 30.58
N GLY A 23 -3.18 102.82 30.28
CA GLY A 23 -2.24 103.41 31.24
C GLY A 23 -2.71 104.67 31.99
N GLN A 24 -3.78 105.35 31.55
CA GLN A 24 -4.22 106.62 32.14
C GLN A 24 -5.56 106.45 32.89
N LYS A 25 -5.49 105.86 34.09
CA LYS A 25 -6.64 105.77 35.01
C LYS A 25 -6.97 107.15 35.59
N ARG A 26 -7.81 107.92 34.90
CA ARG A 26 -8.62 108.96 35.56
C ARG A 26 -9.72 108.26 36.34
N ARG A 27 -9.58 108.22 37.67
CA ARG A 27 -10.71 107.99 38.58
C ARG A 27 -11.66 109.17 38.42
N PHE A 28 -12.76 108.96 37.70
CA PHE A 28 -13.94 109.81 37.84
C PHE A 28 -15.01 109.01 38.59
N SER A 29 -15.49 109.66 39.64
CA SER A 29 -16.56 109.31 40.57
C SER A 29 -17.93 109.21 39.88
N ASP A 30 -18.76 108.31 40.41
CA ASP A 30 -20.22 108.24 40.32
C ASP A 30 -20.92 108.69 39.03
N PRO A 31 -21.47 107.75 38.23
CA PRO A 31 -22.32 108.07 37.10
C PRO A 31 -23.79 108.18 37.57
N GLU A 32 -24.07 108.92 38.64
CA GLU A 32 -25.44 109.04 39.16
C GLU A 32 -26.18 110.31 38.69
N PHE A 33 -25.52 111.23 37.99
CA PHE A 33 -26.16 112.47 37.54
C PHE A 33 -25.67 112.99 36.17
N LEU A 34 -26.11 112.37 35.07
CA LEU A 34 -26.15 112.98 33.72
C LEU A 34 -27.37 112.47 32.90
N PRO A 35 -27.91 113.24 31.93
CA PRO A 35 -29.21 112.98 31.29
C PRO A 35 -29.20 111.81 30.29
N ALA A 36 -30.29 111.03 30.27
CA ALA A 36 -30.44 109.70 29.65
C ALA A 36 -30.14 109.50 28.15
N ALA A 37 -29.77 110.54 27.40
CA ALA A 37 -29.63 110.44 25.93
C ALA A 37 -28.23 109.99 25.44
N LEU A 38 -27.18 110.03 26.29
CA LEU A 38 -25.80 109.72 25.86
C LEU A 38 -25.21 108.41 26.46
N GLU A 39 -25.90 107.72 27.38
CA GLU A 39 -25.36 106.50 28.01
C GLU A 39 -25.34 105.27 27.07
N VAL A 40 -26.14 105.29 26.00
CA VAL A 40 -26.35 104.11 25.13
C VAL A 40 -25.27 103.96 24.05
N ILE A 41 -24.54 105.03 23.70
CA ILE A 41 -23.63 105.01 22.54
C ILE A 41 -22.18 104.65 22.91
N GLU A 42 -21.75 104.81 24.17
CA GLU A 42 -20.33 104.69 24.55
C GLU A 42 -19.95 103.49 25.41
N ARG A 43 -20.84 102.52 25.71
CA ARG A 43 -20.41 101.31 26.44
C ARG A 43 -19.51 100.44 25.55
N PRO A 44 -18.20 100.27 25.86
CA PRO A 44 -17.37 99.32 25.13
C PRO A 44 -17.90 97.90 25.34
N VAL A 45 -17.89 97.10 24.28
CA VAL A 45 -18.28 95.68 24.31
C VAL A 45 -17.63 94.96 25.49
N SER A 46 -18.44 94.30 26.32
CA SER A 46 -17.97 93.71 27.56
C SER A 46 -16.92 92.61 27.31
N PRO A 47 -15.80 92.61 28.05
CA PRO A 47 -14.71 91.64 27.86
C PRO A 47 -15.14 90.18 28.11
N THR A 48 -16.22 89.96 28.85
CA THR A 48 -16.81 88.63 29.11
C THR A 48 -17.44 88.00 27.87
N GLY A 49 -18.04 88.79 26.97
CA GLY A 49 -18.67 88.29 25.74
C GLY A 49 -17.69 87.74 24.70
N ARG A 50 -16.45 88.23 24.69
CA ARG A 50 -15.38 87.68 23.82
C ARG A 50 -14.86 86.34 24.33
N ILE A 51 -14.75 86.18 25.65
CA ILE A 51 -14.27 84.94 26.27
C ILE A 51 -15.28 83.80 26.03
N THR A 52 -16.58 84.08 26.18
CA THR A 52 -17.64 83.08 25.92
C THR A 52 -17.66 82.63 24.46
N LEU A 53 -17.48 83.54 23.50
CA LEU A 53 -17.43 83.19 22.07
C LEU A 53 -16.24 82.29 21.74
N TRP A 54 -15.03 82.58 22.25
CA TRP A 54 -13.85 81.75 22.01
C TRP A 54 -13.95 80.36 22.64
N ILE A 55 -14.55 80.26 23.84
CA ILE A 55 -14.83 78.96 24.48
C ILE A 55 -15.81 78.14 23.63
N LEU A 56 -16.86 78.78 23.09
CA LEU A 56 -17.87 78.10 22.28
C LEU A 56 -17.29 77.65 20.93
N MET A 57 -16.47 78.48 20.29
CA MET A 57 -15.72 78.13 19.08
C MET A 57 -14.71 76.99 19.34
N ALA A 58 -13.97 77.04 20.44
CA ALA A 58 -13.04 75.97 20.81
C ALA A 58 -13.78 74.64 21.08
N GLY A 59 -14.93 74.68 21.75
CA GLY A 59 -15.79 73.51 21.97
C GLY A 59 -16.35 72.92 20.67
N LEU A 60 -16.78 73.78 19.75
CA LEU A 60 -17.25 73.37 18.42
C LEU A 60 -16.13 72.71 17.60
N VAL A 61 -14.93 73.30 17.59
CA VAL A 61 -13.77 72.71 16.91
C VAL A 61 -13.37 71.38 17.56
N ALA A 62 -13.43 71.27 18.90
CA ALA A 62 -13.15 70.03 19.60
C ALA A 62 -14.15 68.91 19.28
N THR A 63 -15.44 69.23 19.15
CA THR A 63 -16.47 68.24 18.77
C THR A 63 -16.37 67.82 17.31
N ILE A 64 -16.07 68.76 16.41
CA ILE A 64 -15.80 68.44 14.99
C ILE A 64 -14.55 67.57 14.87
N ALA A 65 -13.48 67.89 15.60
CA ALA A 65 -12.29 67.05 15.66
C ALA A 65 -12.63 65.65 16.19
N TRP A 66 -13.44 65.54 17.25
CA TRP A 66 -13.90 64.25 17.76
C TRP A 66 -14.72 63.46 16.74
N LEU A 67 -15.58 64.08 15.93
CA LEU A 67 -16.36 63.38 14.91
C LEU A 67 -15.49 62.85 13.75
N VAL A 68 -14.41 63.57 13.41
CA VAL A 68 -13.50 63.17 12.34
C VAL A 68 -12.55 62.06 12.78
N PHE A 69 -12.07 62.12 14.02
CA PHE A 69 -11.08 61.16 14.55
C PHE A 69 -11.68 60.04 15.41
N GLY A 70 -12.91 60.22 15.90
CA GLY A 70 -13.61 59.28 16.76
C GLY A 70 -13.97 58.02 16.00
N ARG A 71 -13.43 56.88 16.45
CA ARG A 71 -13.83 55.56 15.98
C ARG A 71 -14.81 54.98 16.97
N VAL A 72 -15.94 54.47 16.48
CA VAL A 72 -16.91 53.72 17.27
C VAL A 72 -16.74 52.25 16.94
N ASP A 73 -16.38 51.44 17.94
CA ASP A 73 -16.21 50.01 17.76
C ASP A 73 -17.58 49.32 17.72
N VAL A 74 -17.89 48.67 16.61
CA VAL A 74 -19.11 47.86 16.45
C VAL A 74 -18.79 46.42 16.86
N VAL A 75 -19.44 45.94 17.91
CA VAL A 75 -19.26 44.58 18.42
C VAL A 75 -20.40 43.66 17.99
N ALA A 76 -20.10 42.71 17.09
CA ALA A 76 -21.02 41.64 16.73
C ALA A 76 -20.90 40.51 17.76
N SER A 77 -21.96 40.28 18.54
CA SER A 77 -22.01 39.16 19.49
C SER A 77 -22.77 38.00 18.89
N ALA A 78 -22.15 36.82 18.87
CA ALA A 78 -22.76 35.62 18.30
C ALA A 78 -22.40 34.39 19.15
N GLN A 79 -23.33 33.44 19.21
CA GLN A 79 -23.14 32.19 19.95
C GLN A 79 -22.52 31.13 19.04
N GLY A 80 -21.62 30.33 19.61
CA GLY A 80 -20.88 29.32 18.88
C GLY A 80 -20.57 28.09 19.71
N LYS A 81 -20.02 27.07 19.06
CA LYS A 81 -19.55 25.84 19.69
C LYS A 81 -18.06 25.69 19.45
N ILE A 82 -17.37 25.09 20.41
CA ILE A 82 -15.95 24.77 20.28
C ILE A 82 -15.85 23.46 19.51
N LEU A 83 -15.22 23.49 18.35
CA LEU A 83 -14.87 22.30 17.57
C LEU A 83 -13.34 22.19 17.49
N PRO A 84 -12.78 20.97 17.59
CA PRO A 84 -11.38 20.76 17.26
C PRO A 84 -11.12 21.22 15.83
N THR A 85 -10.04 21.98 15.61
CA THR A 85 -9.66 22.41 14.25
C THR A 85 -9.33 21.21 13.36
N ASP A 86 -8.77 20.15 13.95
CA ASP A 86 -8.55 18.89 13.27
C ASP A 86 -9.80 18.02 13.27
N ALA A 87 -10.14 17.46 12.10
CA ALA A 87 -11.24 16.52 11.97
C ALA A 87 -11.07 15.33 12.93
N VAL A 88 -12.12 15.09 13.72
CA VAL A 88 -12.18 14.01 14.71
C VAL A 88 -11.99 12.65 14.05
N LYS A 89 -11.20 11.76 14.67
CA LYS A 89 -10.87 10.45 14.10
C LYS A 89 -11.79 9.37 14.67
N LEU A 90 -12.61 8.78 13.81
CA LEU A 90 -13.49 7.67 14.18
C LEU A 90 -12.67 6.38 14.30
N VAL A 91 -12.80 5.70 15.43
CA VAL A 91 -12.22 4.37 15.65
C VAL A 91 -13.34 3.34 15.52
N GLN A 92 -13.28 2.55 14.46
CA GLN A 92 -14.29 1.55 14.09
C GLN A 92 -13.69 0.14 14.15
N ALA A 93 -14.54 -0.85 14.43
CA ALA A 93 -14.15 -2.25 14.29
C ALA A 93 -14.09 -2.64 12.80
N SER A 94 -12.95 -3.14 12.32
CA SER A 94 -12.85 -3.62 10.94
C SER A 94 -13.55 -4.98 10.74
N ASN A 95 -13.64 -5.77 11.81
CA ASN A 95 -14.16 -7.14 11.80
C ASN A 95 -15.10 -7.35 12.99
N THR A 96 -15.98 -8.34 12.87
CA THR A 96 -16.76 -8.84 14.01
C THR A 96 -15.83 -9.46 15.05
N GLY A 97 -16.07 -9.19 16.33
CA GLY A 97 -15.30 -9.77 17.42
C GLY A 97 -15.97 -9.59 18.77
N VAL A 98 -15.51 -10.34 19.76
CA VAL A 98 -15.94 -10.19 21.16
C VAL A 98 -14.95 -9.30 21.89
N VAL A 99 -15.42 -8.33 22.65
CA VAL A 99 -14.56 -7.41 23.39
C VAL A 99 -13.92 -8.16 24.56
N ARG A 100 -12.61 -8.36 24.51
CA ARG A 100 -11.85 -9.03 25.57
C ARG A 100 -11.41 -8.07 26.65
N ARG A 101 -10.97 -6.87 26.27
CA ARG A 101 -10.50 -5.85 27.21
C ARG A 101 -10.66 -4.44 26.64
N ILE A 102 -11.06 -3.51 27.49
CA ILE A 102 -11.13 -2.08 27.20
C ILE A 102 -10.07 -1.39 28.06
N TYR A 103 -9.14 -0.67 27.43
CA TYR A 103 -8.00 -0.03 28.11
C TYR A 103 -8.26 1.44 28.48
N VAL A 104 -9.25 2.06 27.84
CA VAL A 104 -9.49 3.51 27.93
C VAL A 104 -10.88 3.83 28.47
N ARG A 105 -11.01 5.03 29.03
CA ARG A 105 -12.29 5.61 29.48
C ARG A 105 -12.61 6.88 28.69
N ASP A 106 -13.88 7.28 28.74
CA ASP A 106 -14.33 8.53 28.13
C ASP A 106 -13.62 9.73 28.79
N GLY A 107 -13.08 10.64 27.98
CA GLY A 107 -12.26 11.77 28.41
C GLY A 107 -10.78 11.47 28.63
N GLU A 108 -10.34 10.21 28.53
CA GLU A 108 -8.95 9.83 28.78
C GLU A 108 -8.00 10.30 27.67
N VAL A 109 -6.78 10.64 28.06
CA VAL A 109 -5.70 11.06 27.18
C VAL A 109 -5.04 9.85 26.55
N VAL A 110 -4.94 9.82 25.23
CA VAL A 110 -4.29 8.73 24.49
C VAL A 110 -3.19 9.23 23.58
N ARG A 111 -2.15 8.41 23.41
CA ARG A 111 -1.10 8.64 22.43
C ARG A 111 -1.34 7.85 21.16
N ARG A 112 -0.78 8.32 20.04
CA ARG A 112 -0.76 7.58 18.77
C ARG A 112 -0.13 6.19 18.99
N GLY A 113 -0.83 5.15 18.54
CA GLY A 113 -0.42 3.75 18.70
C GLY A 113 -0.78 3.11 20.04
N GLN A 114 -1.31 3.87 21.01
CA GLN A 114 -1.78 3.31 22.28
C GLN A 114 -2.98 2.38 22.04
N ALA A 115 -2.96 1.19 22.67
CA ALA A 115 -4.06 0.24 22.61
C ALA A 115 -5.30 0.80 23.33
N LEU A 116 -6.45 0.70 22.68
CA LEU A 116 -7.74 1.22 23.14
C LEU A 116 -8.66 0.07 23.55
N ILE A 117 -8.85 -0.90 22.64
CA ILE A 117 -9.69 -2.09 22.85
C ILE A 117 -8.96 -3.29 22.24
N ASP A 118 -8.91 -4.40 22.99
CA ASP A 118 -8.53 -5.70 22.47
C ASP A 118 -9.80 -6.54 22.26
N LEU A 119 -9.99 -7.01 21.04
CA LEU A 119 -10.96 -8.04 20.70
C LEU A 119 -10.36 -9.43 20.95
N ASP A 120 -11.22 -10.43 21.19
CA ASP A 120 -10.81 -11.81 21.40
C ASP A 120 -10.09 -12.36 20.16
N PRO A 121 -8.80 -12.74 20.30
CA PRO A 121 -8.02 -13.19 19.16
C PRO A 121 -8.21 -14.65 18.79
N THR A 122 -8.92 -15.44 19.59
CA THR A 122 -8.94 -16.91 19.48
C THR A 122 -9.16 -17.41 18.05
N VAL A 123 -10.18 -16.89 17.35
CA VAL A 123 -10.48 -17.29 15.96
C VAL A 123 -9.39 -16.84 14.99
N SER A 124 -8.93 -15.59 15.06
CA SER A 124 -7.90 -15.10 14.12
C SER A 124 -6.54 -15.75 14.32
N THR A 125 -6.19 -16.09 15.57
CA THR A 125 -4.95 -16.80 15.89
C THR A 125 -5.00 -18.23 15.41
N ALA A 126 -6.17 -18.87 15.46
CA ALA A 126 -6.37 -20.18 14.87
C ALA A 126 -6.25 -20.11 13.33
N ASP A 127 -6.88 -19.12 12.70
CA ASP A 127 -6.77 -18.87 11.25
C ASP A 127 -5.31 -18.62 10.83
N GLU A 128 -4.56 -17.80 11.57
CA GLU A 128 -3.14 -17.55 11.31
C GLU A 128 -2.30 -18.82 11.46
N ALA A 129 -2.50 -19.59 12.53
CA ALA A 129 -1.81 -20.85 12.77
C ALA A 129 -2.12 -21.88 11.68
N GLN A 130 -3.37 -21.95 11.21
CA GLN A 130 -3.78 -22.80 10.10
C GLN A 130 -3.12 -22.36 8.79
N ALA A 131 -3.15 -21.08 8.46
CA ALA A 131 -2.50 -20.54 7.26
C ALA A 131 -0.98 -20.77 7.28
N GLN A 132 -0.35 -20.67 8.46
CA GLN A 132 1.08 -20.94 8.61
C GLN A 132 1.41 -22.42 8.40
N LYS A 133 0.60 -23.34 8.92
CA LYS A 133 0.76 -24.78 8.67
C LYS A 133 0.55 -25.12 7.19
N ALA A 134 -0.46 -24.52 6.54
CA ALA A 134 -0.72 -24.71 5.12
C ALA A 134 0.44 -24.19 4.25
N LEU A 135 1.02 -23.03 4.58
CA LEU A 135 2.21 -22.51 3.90
C LEU A 135 3.41 -23.46 4.07
N LEU A 136 3.66 -23.95 5.29
CA LEU A 136 4.76 -24.89 5.54
C LEU A 136 4.59 -26.17 4.72
N ALA A 137 3.38 -26.71 4.63
CA ALA A 137 3.10 -27.88 3.80
C ALA A 137 3.39 -27.61 2.31
N ALA A 138 2.93 -26.49 1.77
CA ALA A 138 3.20 -26.09 0.39
C ALA A 138 4.71 -25.86 0.13
N GLU A 139 5.45 -25.29 1.09
CA GLU A 139 6.90 -25.12 0.99
C GLU A 139 7.64 -26.46 0.98
N ILE A 140 7.17 -27.46 1.75
CA ILE A 140 7.71 -28.82 1.74
C ILE A 140 7.47 -29.49 0.38
N ASP A 141 6.25 -29.38 -0.17
CA ASP A 141 5.90 -29.93 -1.49
C ASP A 141 6.77 -29.29 -2.59
N ALA A 142 6.92 -27.96 -2.58
CA ALA A 142 7.78 -27.26 -3.54
C ALA A 142 9.26 -27.66 -3.42
N ALA A 143 9.76 -27.91 -2.21
CA ALA A 143 11.12 -28.39 -1.99
C ALA A 143 11.31 -29.84 -2.47
N ARG A 144 10.31 -30.70 -2.28
CA ARG A 144 10.28 -32.07 -2.78
C ARG A 144 10.32 -32.09 -4.31
N ASP A 145 9.42 -31.37 -4.95
CA ASP A 145 9.27 -31.37 -6.40
C ASP A 145 10.49 -30.74 -7.08
N ARG A 146 11.14 -29.76 -6.43
CA ARG A 146 12.43 -29.22 -6.86
C ARG A 146 13.52 -30.29 -6.85
N ALA A 147 13.64 -31.04 -5.75
CA ALA A 147 14.63 -32.11 -5.64
C ALA A 147 14.42 -33.22 -6.70
N ILE A 148 13.16 -33.55 -7.01
CA ILE A 148 12.84 -34.52 -8.08
C ILE A 148 13.20 -33.95 -9.44
N ALA A 149 12.84 -32.70 -9.74
CA ALA A 149 13.15 -32.05 -11.00
C ALA A 149 14.68 -31.94 -11.24
N ASP A 150 15.44 -31.57 -10.21
CA ASP A 150 16.90 -31.49 -10.25
C ASP A 150 17.52 -32.88 -10.49
N ALA A 151 17.02 -33.91 -9.80
CA ALA A 151 17.46 -35.29 -9.97
C ALA A 151 17.22 -35.83 -11.39
N LEU A 152 16.04 -35.61 -11.95
CA LEU A 152 15.71 -36.00 -13.32
C LEU A 152 16.48 -35.16 -14.35
N GLY A 153 16.88 -33.94 -13.98
CA GLY A 153 17.78 -33.07 -14.73
C GLY A 153 19.25 -33.50 -14.70
N GLY A 154 19.62 -34.49 -13.88
CA GLY A 154 20.98 -35.01 -13.75
C GLY A 154 21.82 -34.36 -12.65
N GLN A 155 21.20 -33.58 -11.76
CA GLN A 155 21.84 -33.03 -10.56
C GLN A 155 21.70 -34.00 -9.37
N ALA A 156 22.46 -33.74 -8.30
CA ALA A 156 22.36 -34.53 -7.08
C ALA A 156 21.01 -34.32 -6.39
N ILE A 157 20.46 -35.38 -5.79
CA ILE A 157 19.21 -35.30 -5.01
C ILE A 157 19.50 -34.54 -3.71
N THR A 158 19.21 -33.24 -3.69
CA THR A 158 19.36 -32.40 -2.49
C THR A 158 18.00 -31.89 -2.01
N PHE A 159 17.48 -32.47 -0.93
CA PHE A 159 16.28 -31.97 -0.27
C PHE A 159 16.65 -31.08 0.92
N ASN A 160 16.40 -29.79 0.80
CA ASN A 160 16.52 -28.84 1.90
C ASN A 160 15.14 -28.61 2.53
N ALA A 161 14.91 -29.17 3.70
CA ALA A 161 13.64 -29.04 4.41
C ALA A 161 13.43 -27.57 4.87
N PRO A 162 12.26 -26.97 4.61
CA PRO A 162 11.93 -25.64 5.12
C PRO A 162 12.02 -25.55 6.65
N ALA A 163 12.31 -24.35 7.16
CA ALA A 163 12.38 -24.11 8.60
C ALA A 163 11.01 -24.37 9.26
N GLY A 164 10.99 -25.21 10.31
CA GLY A 164 9.76 -25.59 11.01
C GLY A 164 9.19 -26.96 10.63
N THR A 165 9.75 -27.64 9.62
CA THR A 165 9.42 -29.04 9.33
C THR A 165 9.94 -29.97 10.43
N SER A 166 9.11 -30.91 10.89
CA SER A 166 9.57 -31.91 11.86
C SER A 166 10.59 -32.88 11.22
N PRO A 167 11.57 -33.41 11.98
CA PRO A 167 12.56 -34.34 11.45
C PRO A 167 11.95 -35.60 10.81
N GLU A 168 10.86 -36.10 11.40
CA GLU A 168 10.11 -37.28 10.90
C GLU A 168 9.47 -37.02 9.52
N VAL A 169 8.86 -35.84 9.34
CA VAL A 169 8.28 -35.45 8.05
C VAL A 169 9.39 -35.27 7.03
N ALA A 170 10.48 -34.60 7.37
CA ALA A 170 11.62 -34.41 6.47
C ALA A 170 12.21 -35.74 5.99
N GLU A 171 12.34 -36.72 6.88
CA GLU A 171 12.82 -38.05 6.55
C GLU A 171 11.83 -38.83 5.66
N THR A 172 10.54 -38.74 5.96
CA THR A 172 9.49 -39.34 5.12
C THR A 172 9.53 -38.76 3.70
N GLN A 173 9.70 -37.44 3.56
CA GLN A 173 9.83 -36.79 2.25
C GLN A 173 11.10 -37.22 1.51
N ARG A 174 12.25 -37.34 2.19
CA ARG A 174 13.48 -37.86 1.57
C ARG A 174 13.29 -39.27 1.00
N ARG A 175 12.62 -40.16 1.74
CA ARG A 175 12.31 -41.51 1.27
C ARG A 175 11.39 -41.50 0.06
N LEU A 176 10.37 -40.64 0.08
CA LEU A 176 9.43 -40.50 -1.04
C LEU A 176 10.13 -39.99 -2.31
N ILE A 177 11.01 -38.98 -2.19
CA ILE A 177 11.84 -38.48 -3.30
C ILE A 177 12.71 -39.60 -3.86
N ALA A 178 13.43 -40.32 -3.00
CA ALA A 178 14.30 -41.41 -3.41
C ALA A 178 13.51 -42.52 -4.12
N ALA A 179 12.33 -42.89 -3.61
CA ALA A 179 11.46 -43.88 -4.22
C ALA A 179 10.98 -43.45 -5.61
N GLN A 180 10.52 -42.22 -5.77
CA GLN A 180 9.98 -41.71 -7.03
C GLN A 180 11.07 -41.54 -8.11
N VAL A 181 12.28 -41.12 -7.72
CA VAL A 181 13.42 -41.07 -8.64
C VAL A 181 13.87 -42.47 -9.03
N ALA A 182 13.94 -43.40 -8.06
CA ALA A 182 14.31 -44.79 -8.31
C ALA A 182 13.31 -45.49 -9.25
N GLU A 183 12.01 -45.24 -9.10
CA GLU A 183 10.96 -45.77 -10.00
C GLU A 183 11.19 -45.31 -11.45
N ASN A 184 11.43 -44.01 -11.67
CA ASN A 184 11.72 -43.47 -13.01
C ASN A 184 13.02 -44.03 -13.60
N MET A 185 14.06 -44.17 -12.77
CA MET A 185 15.32 -44.78 -13.18
C MET A 185 15.14 -46.27 -13.53
N ALA A 186 14.34 -47.02 -12.77
CA ALA A 186 14.05 -48.42 -13.04
C ALA A 186 13.26 -48.60 -14.35
N ALA A 187 12.27 -47.75 -14.60
CA ALA A 187 11.49 -47.76 -15.83
C ALA A 187 12.38 -47.52 -17.07
N THR A 188 13.23 -46.49 -17.03
CA THR A 188 14.17 -46.19 -18.12
C THR A 188 15.26 -47.25 -18.28
N ALA A 189 15.76 -47.84 -17.18
CA ALA A 189 16.74 -48.92 -17.20
C ALA A 189 16.18 -50.20 -17.82
N SER A 190 14.94 -50.58 -17.53
CA SER A 190 14.26 -51.74 -18.14
C SER A 190 14.17 -51.59 -19.66
N MET A 191 13.76 -50.42 -20.14
CA MET A 191 13.70 -50.13 -21.58
C MET A 191 15.09 -50.11 -22.25
N ALA A 192 16.10 -49.60 -21.54
CA ALA A 192 17.49 -49.63 -22.01
C ALA A 192 18.03 -51.08 -22.10
N ALA A 193 17.67 -51.95 -21.14
CA ALA A 193 18.01 -53.37 -21.19
C ALA A 193 17.31 -54.08 -22.36
N ALA A 194 16.02 -53.80 -22.60
CA ALA A 194 15.30 -54.32 -23.76
C ALA A 194 15.96 -53.90 -25.08
N ARG A 195 16.37 -52.62 -25.17
CA ARG A 195 17.13 -52.10 -26.33
C ARG A 195 18.43 -52.87 -26.54
N GLN A 196 19.16 -53.17 -25.46
CA GLN A 196 20.40 -53.92 -25.53
C GLN A 196 20.17 -55.36 -26.01
N SER A 197 19.08 -56.00 -25.60
CA SER A 197 18.67 -57.33 -26.12
C SER A 197 18.43 -57.29 -27.62
N SER A 198 17.64 -56.33 -28.11
CA SER A 198 17.36 -56.20 -29.55
C SER A 198 18.64 -55.92 -30.37
N LEU A 199 19.60 -55.17 -29.81
CA LEU A 199 20.91 -54.97 -30.43
C LEU A 199 21.75 -56.26 -30.45
N ALA A 200 21.69 -57.09 -29.40
CA ALA A 200 22.38 -58.36 -29.35
C ALA A 200 21.81 -59.35 -30.38
N GLU A 201 20.47 -59.42 -30.51
CA GLU A 201 19.78 -60.21 -31.54
C GLU A 201 20.16 -59.76 -32.95
N ALA A 202 20.20 -58.45 -33.20
CA ALA A 202 20.64 -57.90 -34.48
C ALA A 202 22.10 -58.24 -34.80
N ARG A 203 22.99 -58.25 -33.78
CA ARG A 203 24.39 -58.67 -33.94
C ARG A 203 24.50 -60.16 -34.25
N ALA A 204 23.74 -61.02 -33.58
CA ALA A 204 23.72 -62.46 -33.88
C ALA A 204 23.26 -62.73 -35.33
N ALA A 205 22.22 -62.03 -35.79
CA ALA A 205 21.78 -62.09 -37.18
C ALA A 205 22.85 -61.59 -38.16
N ALA A 206 23.59 -60.53 -37.80
CA ALA A 206 24.71 -60.02 -38.60
C ALA A 206 25.83 -61.04 -38.78
N GLU A 207 26.17 -61.79 -37.73
CA GLU A 207 27.16 -62.85 -37.78
C GLU A 207 26.72 -64.00 -38.70
N GLN A 208 25.43 -64.36 -38.66
CA GLN A 208 24.85 -65.37 -39.56
C GLN A 208 24.91 -64.92 -41.03
N ILE A 209 24.61 -63.64 -41.30
CA ILE A 209 24.76 -63.05 -42.63
C ILE A 209 26.22 -63.11 -43.09
N ARG A 210 27.18 -62.80 -42.20
CA ARG A 210 28.62 -62.90 -42.52
C ARG A 210 28.99 -64.33 -42.94
N LYS A 211 28.57 -65.33 -42.16
CA LYS A 211 28.79 -66.74 -42.49
C LYS A 211 28.25 -67.09 -43.89
N TYR A 212 27.01 -66.73 -44.21
CA TYR A 212 26.44 -67.02 -45.52
C TYR A 212 27.11 -66.23 -46.66
N ASN A 213 27.58 -65.01 -46.40
CA ASN A 213 28.35 -64.24 -47.39
C ASN A 213 29.73 -64.86 -47.68
N GLU A 214 30.28 -65.65 -46.76
CA GLU A 214 31.50 -66.42 -46.96
C GLU A 214 31.23 -67.75 -47.70
N THR A 215 30.12 -68.44 -47.42
CA THR A 215 29.81 -69.76 -48.02
C THR A 215 29.19 -69.68 -49.42
N LEU A 216 28.28 -68.73 -49.66
CA LEU A 216 27.56 -68.61 -50.93
C LEU A 216 28.49 -68.45 -52.15
N PRO A 217 29.58 -67.65 -52.11
CA PRO A 217 30.51 -67.56 -53.24
C PRO A 217 31.26 -68.86 -53.54
N VAL A 218 31.49 -69.71 -52.53
CA VAL A 218 32.10 -71.04 -52.74
C VAL A 218 31.09 -71.94 -53.44
N LEU A 219 29.84 -71.93 -52.96
CA LEU A 219 28.76 -72.71 -53.55
C LEU A 219 28.38 -72.23 -54.97
N ASP A 220 28.48 -70.92 -55.23
CA ASP A 220 28.34 -70.34 -56.58
C ASP A 220 29.37 -70.95 -57.54
N ARG A 221 30.65 -71.02 -57.14
CA ARG A 221 31.71 -71.65 -57.96
C ARG A 221 31.46 -73.13 -58.20
N GLU A 222 30.98 -73.87 -57.20
CA GLU A 222 30.64 -75.29 -57.35
C GLU A 222 29.49 -75.52 -58.32
N VAL A 223 28.44 -74.69 -58.24
CA VAL A 223 27.32 -74.71 -59.18
C VAL A 223 27.80 -74.39 -60.60
N ASP A 224 28.58 -73.32 -60.78
CA ASP A 224 29.08 -72.90 -62.10
C ASP A 224 30.00 -73.97 -62.73
N ALA A 225 30.87 -74.59 -61.94
CA ALA A 225 31.75 -75.66 -62.41
C ALA A 225 30.94 -76.91 -62.83
N MET A 226 29.93 -77.30 -62.03
CA MET A 226 29.05 -78.42 -62.36
C MET A 226 28.15 -78.15 -63.55
N ASP A 227 27.66 -76.91 -63.70
CA ASP A 227 26.85 -76.49 -64.85
C ASP A 227 27.68 -76.59 -66.15
N GLY A 228 28.94 -76.13 -66.13
CA GLY A 228 29.86 -76.26 -67.25
C GLY A 228 30.20 -77.72 -67.62
N LEU A 229 30.27 -78.62 -66.64
CA LEU A 229 30.48 -80.06 -66.88
C LEU A 229 29.21 -80.74 -67.40
N ALA A 230 28.03 -80.36 -66.88
CA ALA A 230 26.74 -80.88 -67.31
C ALA A 230 26.43 -80.47 -68.75
N ALA A 231 26.73 -79.23 -69.14
CA ALA A 231 26.58 -78.71 -70.50
C ALA A 231 27.41 -79.50 -71.54
N LYS A 232 28.53 -80.08 -71.12
CA LYS A 232 29.40 -80.94 -71.93
C LYS A 232 29.03 -82.44 -71.85
N GLY A 233 28.00 -82.79 -71.08
CA GLY A 233 27.55 -84.17 -70.89
C GLY A 233 28.37 -85.00 -69.89
N TYR A 234 29.30 -84.38 -69.15
CA TYR A 234 30.24 -85.08 -68.26
C TYR A 234 29.82 -85.09 -66.78
N ALA A 235 28.67 -84.52 -66.41
CA ALA A 235 28.18 -84.50 -65.03
C ALA A 235 26.72 -84.98 -64.88
N PRO A 236 26.35 -85.62 -63.75
CA PRO A 236 24.97 -86.01 -63.47
C PRO A 236 24.08 -84.78 -63.21
N GLY A 237 23.00 -84.62 -63.99
CA GLY A 237 22.05 -83.50 -63.83
C GLY A 237 21.37 -83.44 -62.45
N LEU A 238 21.22 -84.59 -61.77
CA LEU A 238 20.70 -84.65 -60.39
C LEU A 238 21.62 -83.89 -59.41
N ARG A 239 22.95 -84.02 -59.57
CA ARG A 239 23.92 -83.36 -58.70
C ARG A 239 23.89 -81.84 -58.84
N LEU A 240 23.73 -81.34 -60.08
CA LEU A 240 23.54 -79.91 -60.34
C LEU A 240 22.28 -79.38 -59.65
N LEU A 241 21.16 -80.12 -59.74
CA LEU A 241 19.90 -79.73 -59.10
C LEU A 241 20.02 -79.70 -57.56
N GLU A 242 20.75 -80.63 -56.95
CA GLU A 242 21.05 -80.62 -55.51
C GLU A 242 21.82 -79.36 -55.09
N LEU A 243 22.91 -79.02 -55.79
CA LEU A 243 23.71 -77.83 -55.50
C LEU A 243 22.90 -76.55 -55.68
N GLN A 244 22.07 -76.47 -56.74
CA GLN A 244 21.15 -75.34 -56.94
C GLN A 244 20.07 -75.23 -55.85
N ARG A 245 19.57 -76.36 -55.33
CA ARG A 245 18.63 -76.38 -54.19
C ARG A 245 19.32 -75.91 -52.92
N GLN A 246 20.52 -76.41 -52.63
CA GLN A 246 21.32 -76.00 -51.47
C GLN A 246 21.62 -74.50 -51.51
N ARG A 247 22.05 -73.99 -52.67
CA ARG A 247 22.30 -72.56 -52.87
C ARG A 247 21.07 -71.70 -52.62
N ARG A 248 19.91 -72.12 -53.14
CA ARG A 248 18.65 -71.40 -52.90
C ARG A 248 18.25 -71.43 -51.43
N ALA A 249 18.47 -72.54 -50.73
CA ALA A 249 18.23 -72.65 -49.29
C ALA A 249 19.15 -71.70 -48.50
N GLU A 250 20.47 -71.76 -48.70
CA GLU A 250 21.42 -70.88 -48.00
C GLU A 250 21.17 -69.40 -48.30
N LYS A 251 20.82 -69.06 -49.55
CA LYS A 251 20.44 -67.70 -49.92
C LYS A 251 19.16 -67.27 -49.20
N GLY A 252 18.15 -68.14 -49.13
CA GLY A 252 16.92 -67.90 -48.39
C GLY A 252 17.18 -67.66 -46.91
N ASP A 253 18.03 -68.49 -46.27
CA ASP A 253 18.40 -68.34 -44.87
C ASP A 253 19.16 -67.04 -44.60
N ARG A 254 20.02 -66.61 -45.53
CA ARG A 254 20.68 -65.30 -45.47
C ARG A 254 19.67 -64.16 -45.54
N ASP A 255 18.70 -64.23 -46.44
CA ASP A 255 17.69 -63.19 -46.61
C ASP A 255 16.76 -63.11 -45.38
N VAL A 256 16.45 -64.25 -44.74
CA VAL A 256 15.75 -64.31 -43.43
C VAL A 256 16.60 -63.66 -42.33
N ALA A 257 17.89 -63.99 -42.25
CA ALA A 257 18.81 -63.37 -41.28
C ALA A 257 18.93 -61.86 -41.50
N ALA A 258 18.96 -61.39 -42.75
CA ALA A 258 18.96 -59.96 -43.08
C ALA A 258 17.67 -59.26 -42.63
N ALA A 259 16.51 -59.88 -42.84
CA ALA A 259 15.25 -59.35 -42.34
C ALA A 259 15.21 -59.29 -40.80
N GLN A 260 15.75 -60.31 -40.12
CA GLN A 260 15.86 -60.35 -38.66
C GLN A 260 16.79 -59.27 -38.12
N GLN A 261 17.95 -59.06 -38.75
CA GLN A 261 18.87 -57.96 -38.41
C GLN A 261 18.18 -56.60 -38.56
N ALA A 262 17.51 -56.35 -39.69
CA ALA A 262 16.81 -55.10 -39.94
C ALA A 262 15.72 -54.83 -38.90
N ARG A 263 14.95 -55.87 -38.53
CA ARG A 263 13.95 -55.79 -37.45
C ARG A 263 14.58 -55.44 -36.10
N GLY A 264 15.60 -56.19 -35.67
CA GLY A 264 16.28 -55.94 -34.39
C GLY A 264 16.88 -54.53 -34.29
N LEU A 265 17.47 -54.02 -35.38
CA LEU A 265 17.96 -52.63 -35.44
C LEU A 265 16.84 -51.59 -35.37
N SER A 266 15.73 -51.83 -36.07
CA SER A 266 14.54 -50.97 -36.01
C SER A 266 13.97 -50.90 -34.59
N ASP A 267 13.82 -52.06 -33.93
CA ASP A 267 13.26 -52.15 -32.59
C ASP A 267 14.18 -51.50 -31.56
N ALA A 268 15.49 -51.69 -31.67
CA ALA A 268 16.48 -50.99 -30.86
C ALA A 268 16.45 -49.46 -31.04
N ARG A 269 16.17 -48.95 -32.25
CA ARG A 269 15.99 -47.52 -32.49
C ARG A 269 14.71 -47.00 -31.85
N LYS A 270 13.59 -47.70 -32.01
CA LYS A 270 12.31 -47.34 -31.38
C LYS A 270 12.44 -47.30 -29.85
N LEU A 271 13.01 -48.33 -29.25
CA LEU A 271 13.25 -48.37 -27.80
C LEU A 271 14.17 -47.23 -27.34
N GLY A 272 15.20 -46.89 -28.11
CA GLY A 272 16.07 -45.74 -27.80
C GLY A 272 15.34 -44.40 -27.83
N GLN A 273 14.44 -44.21 -28.80
CA GLN A 273 13.57 -43.04 -28.86
C GLN A 273 12.59 -43.02 -27.67
N SER A 274 11.98 -44.16 -27.34
CA SER A 274 11.09 -44.27 -26.20
C SER A 274 11.77 -43.96 -24.87
N VAL A 275 13.01 -44.43 -24.63
CA VAL A 275 13.79 -44.07 -23.43
C VAL A 275 13.98 -42.55 -23.33
N THR A 276 14.36 -41.91 -24.44
CA THR A 276 14.58 -40.47 -24.47
C THR A 276 13.27 -39.72 -24.23
N GLN A 277 12.19 -40.14 -24.90
CA GLN A 277 10.86 -39.55 -24.74
C GLN A 277 10.34 -39.69 -23.32
N THR A 278 10.42 -40.87 -22.71
CA THR A 278 9.99 -41.10 -21.32
C THR A 278 10.78 -40.23 -20.34
N ARG A 279 12.09 -40.09 -20.55
CA ARG A 279 12.94 -39.23 -19.71
C ARG A 279 12.54 -37.76 -19.81
N GLU A 280 12.34 -37.25 -21.03
CA GLU A 280 11.93 -35.86 -21.23
C GLU A 280 10.50 -35.61 -20.72
N GLN A 281 9.58 -36.56 -20.90
CA GLN A 281 8.23 -36.47 -20.34
C GLN A 281 8.24 -36.43 -18.81
N ALA A 282 9.01 -37.32 -18.17
CA ALA A 282 9.15 -37.32 -16.71
C ALA A 282 9.74 -35.99 -16.20
N ARG A 283 10.74 -35.44 -16.91
CA ARG A 283 11.34 -34.14 -16.58
C ARG A 283 10.34 -32.99 -16.75
N GLN A 284 9.62 -32.96 -17.87
CA GLN A 284 8.59 -31.95 -18.13
C GLN A 284 7.49 -31.98 -17.08
N GLN A 285 7.04 -33.18 -16.70
CA GLN A 285 6.03 -33.36 -15.65
C GLN A 285 6.54 -32.86 -14.30
N ALA A 286 7.77 -33.22 -13.90
CA ALA A 286 8.36 -32.75 -12.65
C ALA A 286 8.52 -31.21 -12.61
N LEU A 287 8.89 -30.58 -13.73
CA LEU A 287 8.96 -29.12 -13.82
C LEU A 287 7.57 -28.46 -13.76
N ALA A 288 6.56 -29.08 -14.37
CA ALA A 288 5.19 -28.60 -14.31
C ALA A 288 4.62 -28.69 -12.89
N ASP A 289 4.90 -29.78 -12.18
CA ASP A 289 4.46 -29.97 -10.80
C ASP A 289 5.20 -29.02 -9.85
N LEU A 290 6.50 -28.80 -10.05
CA LEU A 290 7.26 -27.76 -9.36
C LEU A 290 6.65 -26.36 -9.57
N ALA A 291 6.28 -26.01 -10.80
CA ALA A 291 5.65 -24.71 -11.09
C ALA A 291 4.30 -24.55 -10.36
N LYS A 292 3.49 -25.62 -10.32
CA LYS A 292 2.23 -25.63 -9.55
C LYS A 292 2.48 -25.47 -8.06
N ALA A 293 3.41 -26.23 -7.49
CA ALA A 293 3.76 -26.15 -6.06
C ALA A 293 4.30 -24.77 -5.69
N GLN A 294 5.11 -24.14 -6.55
CA GLN A 294 5.59 -22.76 -6.36
C GLN A 294 4.45 -21.74 -6.38
N ASN A 295 3.48 -21.89 -7.27
CA ASN A 295 2.30 -21.03 -7.28
C ASN A 295 1.45 -21.20 -6.02
N GLU A 296 1.28 -22.43 -5.52
CA GLU A 296 0.62 -22.68 -4.24
C GLU A 296 1.36 -21.98 -3.09
N VAL A 297 2.70 -22.05 -3.03
CA VAL A 297 3.48 -21.31 -2.02
C VAL A 297 3.19 -19.81 -2.07
N ILE A 298 3.10 -19.21 -3.27
CA ILE A 298 2.76 -17.79 -3.43
C ILE A 298 1.36 -17.50 -2.87
N ILE A 299 0.37 -18.32 -3.23
CA ILE A 299 -1.02 -18.17 -2.77
C ILE A 299 -1.10 -18.31 -1.24
N ARG A 300 -0.54 -19.39 -0.66
CA ARG A 300 -0.54 -19.63 0.79
C ARG A 300 0.20 -18.55 1.57
N ARG A 301 1.26 -18.00 1.01
CA ARG A 301 1.99 -16.88 1.62
C ARG A 301 1.11 -15.65 1.71
N GLU A 302 0.31 -15.36 0.68
CA GLU A 302 -0.63 -14.24 0.76
C GLU A 302 -1.83 -14.49 1.67
N GLU A 303 -2.32 -15.72 1.76
CA GLU A 303 -3.31 -16.11 2.77
C GLU A 303 -2.77 -15.85 4.19
N LEU A 304 -1.52 -16.24 4.47
CA LEU A 304 -0.86 -15.97 5.75
C LEU A 304 -0.70 -14.46 6.00
N THR A 305 -0.30 -13.67 5.00
CA THR A 305 -0.23 -12.21 5.12
C THR A 305 -1.59 -11.60 5.46
N LYS A 306 -2.67 -12.06 4.81
CA LYS A 306 -4.04 -11.63 5.10
C LYS A 306 -4.46 -12.02 6.53
N ALA A 307 -4.23 -13.27 6.93
CA ALA A 307 -4.56 -13.76 8.28
C ALA A 307 -3.81 -12.97 9.37
N ARG A 308 -2.51 -12.71 9.19
CA ARG A 308 -1.69 -11.87 10.07
C ARG A 308 -2.21 -10.45 10.20
N ARG A 309 -2.58 -9.82 9.08
CA ARG A 309 -3.18 -8.48 9.09
C ARG A 309 -4.50 -8.49 9.84
N ARG A 310 -5.34 -9.51 9.59
CA ARG A 310 -6.63 -9.69 10.28
C ARG A 310 -6.46 -9.84 11.78
N SER A 311 -5.47 -10.61 12.24
CA SER A 311 -5.17 -10.78 13.66
C SER A 311 -4.67 -9.48 14.30
N LYS A 312 -3.76 -8.75 13.63
CA LYS A 312 -3.28 -7.43 14.12
C LYS A 312 -4.40 -6.40 14.29
N LEU A 313 -5.43 -6.43 13.43
CA LEU A 313 -6.56 -5.51 13.49
C LEU A 313 -7.53 -5.80 14.66
N GLN A 314 -7.36 -6.88 15.40
CA GLN A 314 -8.16 -7.14 16.61
C GLN A 314 -7.77 -6.25 17.79
N ARG A 315 -6.57 -5.68 17.75
CA ARG A 315 -6.15 -4.63 18.67
C ARG A 315 -6.43 -3.28 18.03
N LEU A 316 -7.45 -2.58 18.53
CA LEU A 316 -7.74 -1.22 18.10
C LEU A 316 -6.79 -0.27 18.82
N VAL A 317 -6.08 0.55 18.05
CA VAL A 317 -5.11 1.54 18.54
C VAL A 317 -5.51 2.95 18.14
N SER A 318 -5.04 3.94 18.88
CA SER A 318 -5.28 5.35 18.53
C SER A 318 -4.48 5.75 17.28
N PRO A 319 -5.10 6.36 16.25
CA PRO A 319 -4.37 6.83 15.07
C PRO A 319 -3.59 8.13 15.32
N VAL A 320 -3.97 8.91 16.36
CA VAL A 320 -3.43 10.24 16.68
C VAL A 320 -3.32 10.43 18.20
N ASP A 321 -2.51 11.39 18.64
CA ASP A 321 -2.50 11.83 20.03
C ASP A 321 -3.75 12.68 20.31
N GLY A 322 -4.50 12.37 21.39
CA GLY A 322 -5.82 12.95 21.58
C GLY A 322 -6.49 12.65 22.91
N SER A 323 -7.77 12.96 23.00
CA SER A 323 -8.68 12.49 24.05
C SER A 323 -9.76 11.59 23.45
N VAL A 324 -10.07 10.49 24.12
CA VAL A 324 -11.17 9.59 23.75
C VAL A 324 -12.50 10.22 24.12
N GLN A 325 -13.47 10.19 23.21
CA GLN A 325 -14.85 10.59 23.44
C GLN A 325 -15.82 9.59 22.81
N GLN A 326 -17.06 9.57 23.29
CA GLN A 326 -18.15 8.75 22.76
C GLN A 326 -17.81 7.25 22.72
N LEU A 327 -17.18 6.73 23.77
CA LEU A 327 -16.96 5.29 23.91
C LEU A 327 -18.31 4.57 23.87
N ALA A 328 -18.57 3.76 22.85
CA ALA A 328 -19.86 3.07 22.65
C ALA A 328 -19.93 1.71 23.37
N VAL A 329 -18.77 1.14 23.72
CA VAL A 329 -18.67 -0.19 24.34
C VAL A 329 -18.28 -0.04 25.80
N HIS A 330 -19.12 -0.55 26.70
CA HIS A 330 -18.88 -0.47 28.15
C HIS A 330 -18.79 -1.86 28.79
N THR A 331 -19.12 -2.92 28.06
CA THR A 331 -19.21 -4.29 28.56
C THR A 331 -18.11 -5.16 27.95
N VAL A 332 -17.30 -5.76 28.82
CA VAL A 332 -16.41 -6.86 28.44
C VAL A 332 -17.28 -8.07 28.11
N GLY A 333 -16.97 -8.77 27.01
CA GLY A 333 -17.80 -9.86 26.47
C GLY A 333 -18.88 -9.40 25.49
N GLY A 334 -19.06 -8.09 25.27
CA GLY A 334 -19.96 -7.58 24.25
C GLY A 334 -19.46 -7.91 22.83
N VAL A 335 -20.38 -8.21 21.92
CA VAL A 335 -20.08 -8.45 20.50
C VAL A 335 -20.10 -7.13 19.74
N VAL A 336 -19.07 -6.88 18.92
CA VAL A 336 -19.01 -5.74 18.02
C VAL A 336 -19.19 -6.19 16.57
N GLU A 337 -19.95 -5.41 15.82
CA GLU A 337 -20.17 -5.60 14.38
C GLU A 337 -19.13 -4.81 13.56
N PRO A 338 -18.82 -5.24 12.32
CA PRO A 338 -17.96 -4.49 11.42
C PRO A 338 -18.53 -3.10 11.14
N VAL A 339 -17.65 -2.11 10.92
CA VAL A 339 -18.00 -0.72 10.57
C VAL A 339 -18.71 0.07 11.68
N ARG A 340 -19.02 -0.57 12.82
CA ARG A 340 -19.55 0.13 13.99
C ARG A 340 -18.48 1.04 14.61
N THR A 341 -18.82 2.31 14.78
CA THR A 341 -18.00 3.27 15.54
C THR A 341 -18.00 2.87 17.01
N LEU A 342 -16.80 2.60 17.54
CA LEU A 342 -16.62 2.22 18.94
C LEU A 342 -16.23 3.41 19.80
N MET A 343 -15.50 4.38 19.25
CA MET A 343 -15.15 5.63 19.92
C MET A 343 -14.64 6.66 18.91
N VAL A 344 -14.45 7.88 19.39
CA VAL A 344 -13.92 8.99 18.63
C VAL A 344 -12.68 9.54 19.34
N VAL A 345 -11.57 9.70 18.63
CA VAL A 345 -10.36 10.32 19.16
C VAL A 345 -10.27 11.76 18.66
N VAL A 346 -10.34 12.69 19.61
CA VAL A 346 -10.23 14.13 19.37
C VAL A 346 -8.76 14.55 19.51
N PRO A 347 -8.09 15.04 18.44
CA PRO A 347 -6.71 15.50 18.52
C PRO A 347 -6.54 16.65 19.51
N ARG A 348 -5.37 16.69 20.17
CA ARG A 348 -4.97 17.85 20.97
C ARG A 348 -4.29 18.87 20.06
N GLY A 349 -5.09 19.73 19.45
CA GLY A 349 -4.61 20.74 18.52
C GLY A 349 -5.26 22.10 18.74
N ALA A 350 -5.18 22.96 17.74
CA ALA A 350 -5.94 24.20 17.72
C ALA A 350 -7.44 23.91 17.90
N LEU A 351 -8.10 24.74 18.70
CA LEU A 351 -9.55 24.72 18.85
C LEU A 351 -10.09 25.86 18.01
N SER A 352 -11.01 25.53 17.09
CA SER A 352 -11.76 26.52 16.31
C SER A 352 -13.13 26.71 16.95
N VAL A 353 -13.59 27.95 17.03
CA VAL A 353 -14.94 28.22 17.51
C VAL A 353 -15.80 28.49 16.29
N GLU A 354 -16.75 27.61 16.02
CA GLU A 354 -17.73 27.82 14.96
C GLU A 354 -18.88 28.64 15.54
N VAL A 355 -19.08 29.83 14.99
CA VAL A 355 -20.01 30.83 15.53
C VAL A 355 -21.10 31.12 14.50
N LYS A 356 -22.36 31.11 14.93
CA LYS A 356 -23.50 31.47 14.07
C LYS A 356 -23.80 32.95 14.18
N VAL A 357 -23.32 33.73 13.22
CA VAL A 357 -23.55 35.17 13.13
C VAL A 357 -24.95 35.47 12.57
N LEU A 358 -25.66 36.41 13.16
CA LEU A 358 -26.96 36.86 12.65
C LEU A 358 -26.78 37.65 11.35
N ASN A 359 -27.72 37.52 10.41
CA ASN A 359 -27.64 38.20 9.09
C ASN A 359 -27.43 39.72 9.21
N LYS A 360 -28.02 40.37 10.23
CA LYS A 360 -27.85 41.81 10.48
C LYS A 360 -26.40 42.22 10.79
N ASP A 361 -25.61 41.31 11.36
CA ASP A 361 -24.25 41.55 11.81
C ASP A 361 -23.21 41.01 10.81
N ALA A 362 -23.62 40.15 9.87
CA ALA A 362 -22.76 39.51 8.88
C ALA A 362 -21.99 40.51 8.00
N GLY A 363 -22.58 41.67 7.69
CA GLY A 363 -21.91 42.72 6.89
C GLY A 363 -20.72 43.38 7.59
N PHE A 364 -20.59 43.24 8.90
CA PHE A 364 -19.52 43.85 9.71
C PHE A 364 -18.40 42.87 10.06
N VAL A 365 -18.57 41.58 9.73
CA VAL A 365 -17.61 40.52 10.03
C VAL A 365 -16.72 40.24 8.82
N ARG A 366 -15.39 40.24 9.01
CA ARG A 366 -14.41 39.95 7.94
C ARG A 366 -13.29 39.05 8.45
N VAL A 367 -12.77 38.22 7.55
CA VAL A 367 -11.59 37.38 7.79
C VAL A 367 -10.41 38.25 8.23
N GLY A 368 -9.71 37.82 9.28
CA GLY A 368 -8.54 38.48 9.87
C GLY A 368 -8.84 39.43 11.04
N GLN A 369 -10.10 39.76 11.31
CA GLN A 369 -10.47 40.63 12.44
C GLN A 369 -10.16 39.97 13.80
N PRO A 370 -9.76 40.75 14.82
CA PRO A 370 -9.61 40.25 16.18
C PRO A 370 -10.99 39.89 16.76
N ALA A 371 -11.09 38.71 17.35
CA ALA A 371 -12.28 38.23 18.04
C ALA A 371 -11.95 38.01 19.51
N ALA A 372 -12.91 38.26 20.40
CA ALA A 372 -12.79 37.95 21.82
C ALA A 372 -13.79 36.85 22.16
N VAL A 373 -13.27 35.65 22.46
CA VAL A 373 -14.10 34.49 22.81
C VAL A 373 -14.35 34.49 24.32
N LYS A 374 -15.63 34.44 24.70
CA LYS A 374 -16.09 34.31 26.09
C LYS A 374 -16.57 32.88 26.30
N LEU A 375 -15.97 32.15 27.26
CA LEU A 375 -16.38 30.80 27.60
C LEU A 375 -17.50 30.85 28.63
N GLU A 376 -18.64 30.22 28.36
CA GLU A 376 -19.78 30.20 29.29
C GLU A 376 -19.44 29.45 30.60
N ALA A 377 -18.62 28.40 30.51
CA ALA A 377 -18.16 27.62 31.66
C ALA A 377 -17.25 28.40 32.63
N PHE A 378 -16.67 29.53 32.19
CA PHE A 378 -15.74 30.33 32.99
C PHE A 378 -16.12 31.82 32.93
N PRO A 379 -16.63 32.42 34.03
CA PRO A 379 -17.04 33.82 34.04
C PRO A 379 -15.93 34.76 33.56
N PHE A 380 -16.15 35.43 32.42
CA PHE A 380 -15.15 36.28 31.76
C PHE A 380 -14.71 37.48 32.61
N THR A 381 -15.52 37.90 33.58
CA THR A 381 -15.18 38.98 34.53
C THR A 381 -14.04 38.59 35.47
N ARG A 382 -13.86 37.29 35.72
CA ARG A 382 -12.75 36.76 36.55
C ARG A 382 -11.62 36.18 35.73
N HIS A 383 -11.93 35.50 34.63
CA HIS A 383 -10.95 34.74 33.85
C HIS A 383 -10.54 35.41 32.53
N GLY A 384 -11.12 36.57 32.20
CA GLY A 384 -10.83 37.30 30.97
C GLY A 384 -11.46 36.68 29.73
N THR A 385 -11.02 37.15 28.56
CA THR A 385 -11.44 36.64 27.24
C THR A 385 -10.26 35.98 26.53
N ILE A 386 -10.56 35.00 25.68
CA ILE A 386 -9.53 34.37 24.83
C ILE A 386 -9.45 35.17 23.52
N PRO A 387 -8.29 35.75 23.19
CA PRO A 387 -8.11 36.41 21.91
C PRO A 387 -8.09 35.38 20.79
N GLY A 388 -8.82 35.66 19.72
CA GLY A 388 -8.89 34.85 18.51
C GLY A 388 -8.84 35.73 17.26
N ARG A 389 -8.77 35.09 16.10
CA ARG A 389 -8.95 35.75 14.81
C ARG A 389 -10.01 35.02 14.01
N ILE A 390 -10.78 35.78 13.25
CA ILE A 390 -11.74 35.23 12.29
C ILE A 390 -10.94 34.68 11.11
N SER A 391 -11.08 33.39 10.81
CA SER A 391 -10.37 32.69 9.73
C SER A 391 -11.30 32.37 8.56
#